data_AF-A0AA85IWN5-F1
#
_entry.id   AF-A0AA85IWN5-F1
#
_cell.length_a   1.000
_cell.length_b   1.000
_cell.length_c   1.000
_cell.angle_alpha   90.00
_cell.angle_beta   90.00
_cell.angle_gamma   90.00
#
_symmetry.space_group_name_H-M   'P 1'
#
loop_
_entity.id
_entity.type
_entity.pdbx_description
1 polymer ?
#
loop_
_entity_poly.entity_id
_entity_poly.type
_entity_poly.pdbx_seq_one_letter_code
_entity_poly.pdbx_strand_id
1 'polypeptide(L)'
;MRKVIFPLFDYTDVVIADQCPFNPKYDIYAVHEQMKNKISDYDWECQMCGKRFYTEKSFDSHIGNRHKINAYSQSRTICLASYCPLLRCSVLKPDFAYGNQMFWDEALCETGSFSDISKQCEDILNKCAPGNDSSHIQLHQLLQNTLCDPLSCDRYWVLPDSHVSCITINEYY
;
A
#
# COMPACT_ATOMS: atom_id res chain seq x y z
N MET A 1 1.57 -0.59 2.46
CA MET A 1 1.52 -0.71 0.99
C MET A 1 2.92 -0.65 0.38
N ARG A 2 3.63 0.49 0.37
CA ARG A 2 5.02 0.58 -0.14
C ARG A 2 5.97 -0.47 0.45
N LYS A 3 5.91 -0.66 1.78
CA LYS A 3 6.72 -1.64 2.53
C LYS A 3 6.41 -3.12 2.24
N VAL A 4 5.34 -3.42 1.50
CA VAL A 4 4.94 -4.81 1.18
C VAL A 4 5.21 -5.11 -0.29
N ILE A 5 4.85 -4.17 -1.18
CA ILE A 5 4.90 -4.40 -2.63
C ILE A 5 6.30 -4.13 -3.20
N PHE A 6 6.94 -3.02 -2.84
CA PHE A 6 8.21 -2.62 -3.47
C PHE A 6 9.39 -3.55 -3.16
N PRO A 7 9.53 -4.12 -1.95
CA PRO A 7 10.57 -5.11 -1.70
C PRO A 7 10.51 -6.33 -2.63
N LEU A 8 9.33 -6.68 -3.16
CA LEU A 8 9.20 -7.78 -4.12
C LEU A 8 9.85 -7.45 -5.46
N PHE A 9 9.71 -6.20 -5.93
CA PHE A 9 10.38 -5.73 -7.15
C PHE A 9 11.89 -5.71 -6.95
N ASP A 10 12.36 -5.16 -5.82
CA ASP A 10 13.79 -5.11 -5.47
C ASP A 10 14.39 -6.52 -5.37
N TYR A 11 13.67 -7.48 -4.78
CA TYR A 11 14.12 -8.86 -4.66
C TYR A 11 14.29 -9.58 -6.00
N THR A 12 13.41 -9.29 -6.97
CA THR A 12 13.45 -9.89 -8.31
C THR A 12 14.29 -9.12 -9.33
N ASP A 13 14.82 -7.95 -8.95
CA ASP A 13 15.54 -7.02 -9.83
C ASP A 13 14.71 -6.61 -11.07
N VAL A 14 13.40 -6.45 -10.88
CA VAL A 14 12.47 -6.04 -11.94
C VAL A 14 12.07 -4.58 -11.75
N VAL A 15 12.25 -3.77 -12.80
CA VAL A 15 11.78 -2.38 -12.79
C VAL A 15 10.26 -2.35 -12.88
N ILE A 16 9.63 -1.54 -12.01
CA ILE A 16 8.17 -1.37 -12.02
C ILE A 16 7.74 -0.78 -13.37
N ALA A 17 6.90 -1.51 -14.10
CA ALA A 17 6.41 -1.11 -15.41
C ALA A 17 5.60 0.21 -15.36
N ASP A 18 5.62 1.00 -16.44
CA ASP A 18 4.90 2.28 -16.51
C ASP A 18 3.38 2.10 -16.47
N GLN A 19 2.84 0.97 -16.92
CA GLN A 19 1.42 0.66 -16.84
C GLN A 19 0.98 0.13 -15.46
N CYS A 20 1.92 -0.16 -14.56
CA CYS A 20 1.62 -0.62 -13.21
C CYS A 20 1.04 0.54 -12.37
N PRO A 21 -0.19 0.43 -11.84
CA PRO A 21 -0.79 1.50 -11.04
C PRO A 21 -0.06 1.74 -9.71
N PHE A 22 0.73 0.77 -9.24
CA PHE A 22 1.55 0.90 -8.03
C PHE A 22 2.88 1.62 -8.26
N ASN A 23 3.18 2.02 -9.49
CA ASN A 23 4.40 2.76 -9.78
C ASN A 23 4.43 4.08 -8.98
N PRO A 24 5.48 4.33 -8.15
CA PRO A 24 5.60 5.53 -7.32
C PRO A 24 5.50 6.84 -8.09
N LYS A 25 5.74 6.82 -9.41
CA LYS A 25 5.63 7.98 -10.30
C LYS A 25 4.20 8.52 -10.41
N TYR A 26 3.19 7.67 -10.27
CA TYR A 26 1.78 8.08 -10.44
C TYR A 26 1.04 8.31 -9.12
N ASP A 27 1.62 7.88 -8.00
CA ASP A 27 1.05 8.05 -6.65
C ASP A 27 0.95 9.53 -6.27
N ILE A 28 -0.28 10.03 -6.10
CA ILE A 28 -0.57 11.43 -5.76
C ILE A 28 -0.04 11.86 -4.40
N TYR A 29 0.07 10.93 -3.45
CA TYR A 29 0.54 11.20 -2.09
C TYR A 29 2.02 10.90 -1.93
N ALA A 30 2.73 10.49 -2.99
CA ALA A 30 4.15 10.15 -2.92
C ALA A 30 5.01 11.25 -2.28
N VAL A 31 4.81 12.51 -2.71
CA VAL A 31 5.58 13.65 -2.20
C VAL A 31 5.08 14.06 -0.82
N HIS A 32 3.77 14.02 -0.59
CA HIS A 32 3.18 14.23 0.75
C HIS A 32 3.83 13.32 1.81
N GLU A 33 3.93 12.03 1.53
CA GLU A 33 4.54 11.06 2.45
C GLU A 33 6.04 11.28 2.62
N GLN A 34 6.76 11.78 1.60
CA GLN A 34 8.18 12.14 1.73
C GLN A 34 8.41 13.37 2.63
N MET A 35 7.41 14.23 2.81
CA MET A 35 7.50 15.36 3.73
C MET A 35 7.33 14.96 5.20
N LYS A 36 6.93 13.72 5.46
CA LYS A 36 6.59 13.20 6.78
C LYS A 36 7.82 12.57 7.42
N ASN A 37 8.23 13.10 8.57
CA ASN A 37 9.23 12.47 9.43
C ASN A 37 8.56 12.05 10.74
N LYS A 38 8.37 10.73 10.93
CA LYS A 38 7.82 10.18 12.17
C LYS A 38 8.97 9.90 13.14
N ILE A 39 9.12 10.76 14.14
CA ILE A 39 10.14 10.63 15.18
C ILE A 39 9.66 9.68 16.28
N SER A 40 8.39 9.79 16.67
CA SER A 40 7.72 8.84 17.58
C SER A 40 6.22 8.78 17.28
N ASP A 41 5.45 7.98 18.03
CA ASP A 41 3.99 7.91 17.87
C ASP A 41 3.28 9.25 18.06
N TYR A 42 3.88 10.13 18.87
CA TYR A 42 3.33 11.44 19.23
C TYR A 42 4.15 12.60 18.68
N ASP A 43 5.00 12.34 17.71
CA ASP A 43 5.98 13.32 17.25
C ASP A 43 6.25 13.18 15.76
N TRP A 44 5.65 14.09 15.02
CA TRP A 44 5.67 14.13 13.57
C TRP A 44 6.24 15.47 13.13
N GLU A 45 7.20 15.45 12.23
CA GLU A 45 7.87 16.64 11.74
C GLU A 45 7.67 16.81 10.24
N CYS A 46 7.40 18.04 9.82
CA CYS A 46 7.40 18.42 8.42
C CYS A 46 8.80 18.71 7.92
N GLN A 47 9.32 17.84 7.06
CA GLN A 47 10.65 17.99 6.45
C GLN A 47 10.77 19.22 5.55
N MET A 48 9.64 19.82 5.14
CA MET A 48 9.65 21.03 4.31
C MET A 48 9.88 22.32 5.11
N CYS A 49 9.40 22.39 6.36
CA CYS A 49 9.44 23.63 7.16
C CYS A 49 9.87 23.45 8.63
N GLY A 50 10.14 22.22 9.07
CA GLY A 50 10.55 21.87 10.44
C GLY A 50 9.42 21.90 11.48
N LYS A 51 8.17 22.18 11.11
CA LYS A 51 7.07 22.23 12.08
C LYS A 51 6.74 20.83 12.62
N ARG A 52 6.53 20.73 13.94
CA ARG A 52 6.20 19.48 14.64
C ARG A 52 4.73 19.40 15.04
N PHE A 53 4.24 18.17 15.16
CA PHE A 53 2.83 17.83 15.36
C PHE A 53 2.71 16.61 16.28
N TYR A 54 1.70 16.63 17.15
CA TYR A 54 1.43 15.52 18.07
C TYR A 54 0.75 14.32 17.39
N THR A 55 0.00 14.56 16.31
CA THR A 55 -0.70 13.49 15.57
C THR A 55 -0.45 13.61 14.08
N GLU A 56 -0.41 12.46 13.39
CA GLU A 56 -0.32 12.39 11.93
C GLU A 56 -1.44 13.19 11.26
N LYS A 57 -2.67 13.09 11.76
CA LYS A 57 -3.82 13.85 11.24
C LYS A 57 -3.58 15.36 11.26
N SER A 58 -2.97 15.88 12.33
CA SER A 58 -2.66 17.32 12.42
C SER A 58 -1.52 17.73 11.48
N PHE A 59 -0.58 16.83 11.23
CA PHE A 59 0.45 17.00 10.21
C PHE A 59 -0.16 17.00 8.79
N ASP A 60 -1.01 16.03 8.44
CA ASP A 60 -1.65 15.92 7.14
C ASP A 60 -2.50 17.17 6.83
N SER A 61 -3.25 17.64 7.83
CA SER A 61 -4.02 18.89 7.74
C SER A 61 -3.11 20.11 7.49
N HIS A 62 -1.93 20.15 8.12
CA HIS A 62 -0.98 21.21 7.87
C HIS A 62 -0.46 21.20 6.42
N ILE A 63 -0.10 20.03 5.88
CA ILE A 63 0.36 19.94 4.49
C ILE A 63 -0.75 20.39 3.54
N GLY A 64 -1.97 19.90 3.72
CA GLY A 64 -3.12 20.27 2.89
C GLY A 64 -3.44 21.77 2.89
N ASN A 65 -3.11 22.48 3.98
CA ASN A 65 -3.38 23.91 4.12
C ASN A 65 -2.21 24.82 3.76
N ARG A 66 -0.96 24.37 3.98
CA ARG A 66 0.24 25.23 3.90
C ARG A 66 1.22 24.83 2.81
N HIS A 67 1.22 23.56 2.40
CA HIS A 67 2.16 23.00 1.43
C HIS A 67 1.47 22.27 0.29
N LYS A 68 0.17 22.56 0.05
CA LYS A 68 -0.64 21.90 -0.98
C LYS A 68 0.02 21.90 -2.37
N ILE A 69 0.56 23.04 -2.78
CA ILE A 69 1.18 23.20 -4.11
C ILE A 69 2.45 22.33 -4.24
N ASN A 70 3.17 22.13 -3.13
CA ASN A 70 4.39 21.32 -3.14
C ASN A 70 4.08 19.82 -2.98
N ALA A 71 3.03 19.48 -2.24
CA ALA A 71 2.68 18.10 -1.91
C ALA A 71 1.98 17.35 -3.05
N TYR A 72 1.26 18.07 -3.92
CA TYR A 72 0.43 17.46 -4.96
C TYR A 72 0.81 17.99 -6.34
N SER A 73 1.34 17.11 -7.19
CA SER A 73 1.60 17.41 -8.60
C SER A 73 0.42 17.02 -9.48
N GLN A 74 0.11 17.82 -10.50
CA GLN A 74 -0.89 17.49 -11.53
C GLN A 74 -0.45 16.30 -12.40
N SER A 75 0.85 15.99 -12.46
CA SER A 75 1.37 14.87 -13.23
C SER A 75 1.12 13.50 -12.57
N ARG A 76 0.71 13.49 -11.29
CA ARG A 76 0.39 12.28 -10.52
C ARG A 76 -1.12 12.13 -10.51
N THR A 77 -1.62 10.95 -10.83
CA THR A 77 -3.05 10.73 -11.11
C THR A 77 -3.66 9.57 -10.34
N ILE A 78 -2.85 8.74 -9.68
CA ILE A 78 -3.32 7.53 -9.00
C ILE A 78 -3.36 7.74 -7.48
N CYS A 79 -4.54 7.54 -6.90
CA CYS A 79 -4.72 7.42 -5.46
C CYS A 79 -4.60 5.94 -5.06
N LEU A 80 -3.54 5.56 -4.36
CA LEU A 80 -3.35 4.16 -3.93
C LEU A 80 -4.46 3.67 -2.98
N ALA A 81 -5.13 4.58 -2.26
CA ALA A 81 -6.26 4.23 -1.41
C ALA A 81 -7.45 3.66 -2.19
N SER A 82 -7.57 3.95 -3.49
CA SER A 82 -8.59 3.34 -4.36
C SER A 82 -8.41 1.83 -4.53
N TYR A 83 -7.23 1.30 -4.23
CA TYR A 83 -6.94 -0.14 -4.23
C TYR A 83 -6.98 -0.74 -2.82
N CYS A 84 -7.49 -0.02 -1.82
CA CYS A 84 -7.50 -0.51 -0.43
C CYS A 84 -8.24 -1.83 -0.20
N PRO A 85 -9.33 -2.17 -0.92
CA PRO A 85 -9.93 -3.50 -0.83
C PRO A 85 -8.93 -4.59 -1.24
N LEU A 86 -8.25 -4.42 -2.38
CA LEU A 86 -7.21 -5.35 -2.84
C LEU A 86 -6.03 -5.40 -1.86
N LEU A 87 -5.59 -4.23 -1.37
CA LEU A 87 -4.44 -4.08 -0.49
C LEU A 87 -4.76 -4.33 0.99
N ARG A 88 -5.99 -4.75 1.30
CA ARG A 88 -6.47 -5.11 2.64
C ARG A 88 -6.20 -4.02 3.68
N CYS A 89 -6.34 -2.74 3.30
CA CYS A 89 -5.97 -1.61 4.16
C CYS A 89 -6.68 -1.64 5.52
N SER A 90 -7.98 -1.97 5.53
CA SER A 90 -8.78 -2.05 6.77
C SER A 90 -8.30 -3.15 7.72
N VAL A 91 -7.73 -4.22 7.18
CA VAL A 91 -7.18 -5.35 7.94
C VAL A 91 -5.80 -5.01 8.49
N LEU A 92 -4.92 -4.45 7.66
CA LEU A 92 -3.55 -4.11 8.03
C LEU A 92 -3.44 -2.84 8.89
N LYS A 93 -4.43 -1.96 8.83
CA LYS A 93 -4.52 -0.71 9.58
C LYS A 93 -5.94 -0.55 10.14
N PRO A 94 -6.27 -1.27 11.22
CA PRO A 94 -7.61 -1.26 11.81
C PRO A 94 -7.97 0.09 12.41
N ASP A 95 -7.02 1.00 12.62
CA ASP A 95 -7.29 2.39 13.02
C ASP A 95 -8.19 3.13 12.01
N PHE A 96 -8.26 2.66 10.75
CA PHE A 96 -9.17 3.17 9.72
C PHE A 96 -10.53 2.45 9.69
N ALA A 97 -10.68 1.33 10.42
CA ALA A 97 -11.91 0.56 10.48
C ALA A 97 -12.81 1.08 11.62
N TYR A 98 -14.10 1.26 11.32
CA TYR A 98 -15.08 1.71 12.30
C TYR A 98 -15.48 0.55 13.24
N GLY A 99 -14.84 0.44 14.41
CA GLY A 99 -15.30 -0.45 15.49
C GLY A 99 -15.32 -1.94 15.14
N ASN A 100 -16.46 -2.61 15.38
CA ASN A 100 -16.65 -4.05 15.16
C ASN A 100 -17.02 -4.42 13.71
N GLN A 101 -16.92 -3.50 12.75
CA GLN A 101 -17.28 -3.73 11.35
C GLN A 101 -16.54 -4.92 10.74
N MET A 102 -15.24 -5.05 11.03
CA MET A 102 -14.41 -6.14 10.53
C MET A 102 -14.94 -7.54 10.89
N PHE A 103 -15.45 -7.71 12.12
CA PHE A 103 -16.01 -8.96 12.59
C PHE A 103 -17.26 -9.35 11.79
N TRP A 104 -18.14 -8.39 11.51
CA TRP A 104 -19.34 -8.65 10.74
C TRP A 104 -19.05 -8.87 9.26
N ASP A 105 -18.09 -8.13 8.71
CA ASP A 105 -17.65 -8.30 7.32
C ASP A 105 -17.10 -9.72 7.09
N GLU A 106 -16.35 -10.28 8.05
CA GLU A 106 -15.86 -11.66 8.01
C GLU A 106 -17.00 -12.68 8.20
N ALA A 107 -17.83 -12.50 9.22
CA ALA A 107 -18.90 -13.43 9.55
C ALA A 107 -20.01 -13.51 8.48
N LEU A 108 -20.23 -12.44 7.72
CA LEU A 108 -21.23 -12.34 6.66
C LEU A 108 -20.63 -12.48 5.26
N CYS A 109 -19.37 -12.91 5.15
CA CYS A 109 -18.70 -13.02 3.86
C CYS A 109 -19.34 -14.08 2.95
N GLU A 110 -19.59 -13.70 1.70
CA GLU A 110 -20.04 -14.62 0.66
C GLU A 110 -18.91 -14.89 -0.34
N THR A 111 -18.84 -16.11 -0.89
CA THR A 111 -17.77 -16.49 -1.83
C THR A 111 -17.73 -15.60 -3.08
N GLY A 112 -18.87 -15.01 -3.47
CA GLY A 112 -18.95 -14.06 -4.57
C GLY A 112 -18.36 -12.67 -4.27
N SER A 113 -18.19 -12.30 -3.00
CA SER A 113 -17.81 -10.94 -2.58
C SER A 113 -16.43 -10.50 -3.09
N PHE A 114 -15.54 -11.44 -3.39
CA PHE A 114 -14.19 -11.14 -3.87
C PHE A 114 -14.02 -11.23 -5.39
N SER A 115 -15.01 -11.72 -6.14
CA SER A 115 -14.88 -11.98 -7.59
C SER A 115 -14.35 -10.77 -8.38
N ASP A 116 -14.88 -9.58 -8.11
CA ASP A 116 -14.48 -8.36 -8.82
C ASP A 116 -13.09 -7.86 -8.37
N ILE A 117 -12.77 -7.98 -7.08
CA ILE A 117 -11.47 -7.56 -6.53
C ILE A 117 -10.37 -8.52 -6.99
N SER A 118 -10.63 -9.82 -7.02
CA SER A 118 -9.71 -10.83 -7.54
C SER A 118 -9.42 -10.60 -9.02
N LYS A 119 -10.43 -10.35 -9.85
CA LYS A 119 -10.23 -9.97 -11.26
C LYS A 119 -9.40 -8.69 -11.40
N GLN A 120 -9.72 -7.67 -10.60
CA GLN A 120 -8.92 -6.44 -10.56
C GLN A 120 -7.46 -6.72 -10.17
N CYS A 121 -7.22 -7.67 -9.27
CA CYS A 121 -5.88 -8.07 -8.85
C CYS A 121 -5.09 -8.67 -10.01
N GLU A 122 -5.66 -9.66 -10.70
CA GLU A 122 -5.05 -10.28 -11.88
C GLU A 122 -4.70 -9.24 -12.97
N ASP A 123 -5.62 -8.31 -13.25
CA ASP A 123 -5.39 -7.23 -14.22
C ASP A 123 -4.21 -6.31 -13.81
N ILE A 124 -4.03 -6.07 -12.51
CA ILE A 124 -2.93 -5.27 -11.98
C ILE A 124 -1.62 -6.04 -12.07
N LEU A 125 -1.60 -7.33 -11.74
CA LEU A 125 -0.42 -8.17 -11.84
C LEU A 125 0.09 -8.25 -13.28
N ASN A 126 -0.80 -8.40 -14.24
CA ASN A 126 -0.47 -8.39 -15.67
C ASN A 126 0.14 -7.05 -16.13
N LYS A 127 -0.30 -5.94 -15.54
CA LYS A 127 0.28 -4.62 -15.80
C LYS A 127 1.63 -4.44 -15.10
N CYS A 128 1.80 -5.00 -13.91
CA CYS A 128 2.98 -4.79 -13.08
C CYS A 128 4.16 -5.71 -13.42
N ALA A 129 3.88 -6.92 -13.90
CA ALA A 129 4.88 -7.91 -14.33
C ALA A 129 4.53 -8.45 -15.73
N PRO A 130 4.62 -7.62 -16.79
CA PRO A 130 4.23 -8.00 -18.17
C PRO A 130 5.24 -8.91 -18.89
N GLY A 131 6.44 -9.12 -18.32
CA GLY A 131 7.52 -9.87 -18.94
C GLY A 131 7.40 -11.38 -18.75
N ASN A 132 8.14 -12.14 -19.57
CA ASN A 132 8.10 -13.61 -19.59
C ASN A 132 9.44 -14.25 -19.20
N ASP A 133 10.44 -13.47 -18.78
CA ASP A 133 11.67 -14.02 -18.21
C ASP A 133 11.44 -14.53 -16.79
N SER A 134 12.44 -15.25 -16.26
CA SER A 134 12.38 -15.87 -14.95
C SER A 134 12.10 -14.87 -13.82
N SER A 135 12.65 -13.65 -13.89
CA SER A 135 12.47 -12.65 -12.85
C SER A 135 11.04 -12.11 -12.86
N HIS A 136 10.46 -11.84 -14.03
CA HIS A 136 9.06 -11.42 -14.15
C HIS A 136 8.08 -12.51 -13.74
N ILE A 137 8.33 -13.76 -14.11
CA ILE A 137 7.51 -14.91 -13.68
C ILE A 137 7.55 -15.04 -12.15
N GLN A 138 8.75 -14.93 -11.55
CA GLN A 138 8.91 -14.98 -10.10
C GLN A 138 8.21 -13.80 -9.41
N LEU A 139 8.35 -12.59 -9.94
CA LEU A 139 7.66 -11.40 -9.43
C LEU A 139 6.14 -11.58 -9.48
N HIS A 140 5.61 -12.07 -10.60
CA HIS A 140 4.18 -12.31 -10.77
C HIS A 140 3.66 -13.30 -9.71
N GLN A 141 4.37 -14.42 -9.48
CA GLN A 141 4.02 -15.38 -8.43
C GLN A 141 4.09 -14.78 -7.02
N LEU A 142 5.11 -13.97 -6.71
CA LEU A 142 5.22 -13.29 -5.42
C LEU A 142 4.07 -12.30 -5.20
N LEU A 143 3.73 -11.52 -6.23
CA LEU A 143 2.59 -10.59 -6.21
C LEU A 143 1.27 -11.36 -6.06
N GLN A 144 1.10 -12.48 -6.76
CA GLN A 144 -0.09 -13.34 -6.67
C GLN A 144 -0.31 -13.82 -5.23
N ASN A 145 0.72 -14.44 -4.64
CA ASN A 145 0.67 -14.98 -3.29
C ASN A 145 0.43 -13.89 -2.24
N THR A 146 0.96 -12.69 -2.47
CA THR A 146 0.89 -11.58 -1.50
C THR A 146 -0.40 -10.78 -1.61
N LEU A 147 -0.92 -10.59 -2.82
CA LEU A 147 -2.02 -9.65 -3.09
C LEU A 147 -3.32 -10.34 -3.46
N CYS A 148 -3.29 -11.37 -4.32
CA CYS A 148 -4.49 -11.94 -4.90
C CYS A 148 -4.98 -13.18 -4.14
N ASP A 149 -4.08 -14.07 -3.72
CA ASP A 149 -4.40 -15.27 -2.95
C ASP A 149 -5.13 -15.00 -1.61
N PRO A 150 -4.87 -13.87 -0.92
CA PRO A 150 -5.63 -13.51 0.28
C PRO A 150 -7.04 -12.99 -0.01
N LEU A 151 -7.44 -12.76 -1.26
CA LEU A 151 -8.77 -12.22 -1.63
C LEU A 151 -9.83 -13.32 -1.63
N SER A 152 -10.07 -13.90 -0.46
CA SER A 152 -11.10 -14.90 -0.23
C SER A 152 -11.64 -14.78 1.19
N CYS A 153 -12.86 -15.27 1.44
CA CYS A 153 -13.45 -15.22 2.78
C CYS A 153 -12.55 -15.86 3.83
N ASP A 154 -11.87 -16.95 3.47
CA ASP A 154 -11.03 -17.73 4.40
C ASP A 154 -9.70 -17.04 4.75
N ARG A 155 -9.25 -16.06 3.96
CA ARG A 155 -7.88 -15.49 4.07
C ARG A 155 -7.84 -13.97 4.16
N TYR A 156 -8.91 -13.27 3.77
CA TYR A 156 -8.89 -11.81 3.66
C TYR A 156 -8.70 -11.10 5.00
N TRP A 157 -9.16 -11.67 6.10
CA TRP A 157 -9.00 -11.10 7.44
C TRP A 157 -7.82 -11.67 8.22
N VAL A 158 -7.15 -12.70 7.70
CA VAL A 158 -5.98 -13.33 8.35
C VAL A 158 -4.78 -12.40 8.26
N LEU A 159 -4.36 -11.85 9.40
CA LEU A 159 -3.16 -11.02 9.45
C LEU A 159 -1.95 -11.83 8.95
N PRO A 160 -1.11 -11.27 8.05
CA PRO A 160 0.13 -11.92 7.67
C PRO A 160 0.96 -12.14 8.93
N ASP A 161 1.48 -13.37 9.09
CA ASP A 161 2.25 -13.75 10.26
C ASP A 161 3.38 -12.73 10.48
N SER A 162 3.67 -12.38 11.73
CA SER A 162 4.67 -11.35 12.07
C SER A 162 6.06 -11.66 11.47
N HIS A 163 6.30 -12.92 11.10
CA HIS A 163 7.47 -13.40 10.38
C HIS A 163 7.50 -13.13 8.86
N VAL A 164 6.39 -12.77 8.21
CA VAL A 164 6.39 -12.28 6.81
C VAL A 164 6.87 -10.83 6.74
N SER A 165 6.90 -10.13 7.88
CA SER A 165 7.65 -8.87 8.06
C SER A 165 9.17 -9.06 7.99
N CYS A 166 9.66 -10.31 7.93
CA CYS A 166 11.07 -10.68 7.91
C CYS A 166 11.51 -11.31 6.57
N ILE A 167 11.04 -10.80 5.42
CA ILE A 167 11.99 -10.68 4.30
C ILE A 167 12.80 -9.41 4.60
N THR A 168 13.85 -9.65 5.37
CA THR A 168 14.84 -8.72 5.93
C THR A 168 15.25 -7.62 4.95
N ILE A 169 14.86 -6.39 5.26
CA ILE A 169 15.72 -5.24 4.97
C ILE A 169 16.26 -4.81 6.32
N ASN A 170 17.54 -5.11 6.54
CA ASN A 170 18.29 -4.63 7.67
C ASN A 170 18.03 -3.13 7.88
N GLU A 171 17.72 -2.78 9.12
CA GLU A 171 17.87 -1.42 9.61
C GLU A 171 19.31 -0.96 9.34
N TYR A 172 19.49 -0.12 8.34
CA TYR A 172 20.67 0.74 8.23
C TYR A 172 20.19 2.15 7.91
N TYR A 173 20.22 2.96 8.97
CA TYR A 173 20.31 4.43 9.02
C TYR A 173 19.43 5.27 8.08
#